data_AF-A0A0A9YBY8-F1
#
_entry.id   AF-A0A0A9YBY8-F1
#
_cell.length_a   1.000
_cell.length_b   1.000
_cell.length_c   1.000
_cell.angle_alpha   90.00
_cell.angle_beta   90.00
_cell.angle_gamma   90.00
#
_symmetry.space_group_name_H-M   'P 1'
#
loop_
_entity.id
_entity.type
_entity.pdbx_description
1 polymer ?
#
loop_
_entity_poly.entity_id
_entity_poly.type
_entity_poly.pdbx_seq_one_letter_code
_entity_poly.pdbx_strand_id
1 'polypeptide(L)'
;MNHIELARWPNYIIIAPASANIISQLACGSADNLITCICLATKLPIILVPAMNQVMWNNQIVQNNLNKLLQLPNYTSIGPDIGIQACGDIGPGRMLSIQSIFNYINTLS
;
A
#
# COMPACT_ATOMS: atom_id res chain seq x y z
N MET A 1 8.59 -20.92 8.62
CA MET A 1 9.16 -19.73 7.99
C MET A 1 8.85 -18.54 8.88
N ASN A 2 9.88 -17.86 9.38
CA ASN A 2 9.73 -16.74 10.31
C ASN A 2 9.48 -15.42 9.53
N HIS A 3 8.82 -14.42 10.12
CA HIS A 3 8.60 -13.10 9.51
C HIS A 3 9.91 -12.42 9.09
N ILE A 4 11.02 -12.67 9.81
CA ILE A 4 12.36 -12.18 9.46
C ILE A 4 12.88 -12.79 8.16
N GLU A 5 12.61 -14.07 7.89
CA GLU A 5 13.04 -14.73 6.65
C GLU A 5 12.26 -14.15 5.47
N LEU A 6 10.94 -14.01 5.63
CA LEU A 6 10.07 -13.40 4.62
C LEU A 6 10.42 -11.94 4.35
N ALA A 7 10.85 -11.18 5.36
CA ALA A 7 11.27 -9.79 5.20
C ALA A 7 12.60 -9.61 4.43
N ARG A 8 13.41 -10.67 4.32
CA ARG A 8 14.72 -10.68 3.66
C ARG A 8 14.72 -11.35 2.29
N TRP A 9 13.72 -12.19 2.01
CA TRP A 9 13.66 -13.00 0.79
C TRP A 9 13.39 -12.22 -0.50
N PRO A 10 12.45 -11.24 -0.56
CA PRO A 10 12.10 -10.60 -1.82
C PRO A 10 13.06 -9.45 -2.19
N ASN A 11 12.93 -8.93 -3.41
CA ASN A 11 13.58 -7.68 -3.81
C ASN A 11 12.74 -6.44 -3.47
N TYR A 12 11.42 -6.60 -3.36
CA TYR A 12 10.44 -5.56 -3.04
C TYR A 12 9.17 -6.20 -2.45
N ILE A 13 8.39 -5.42 -1.72
CA ILE A 13 7.11 -5.82 -1.14
C ILE A 13 6.00 -5.01 -1.78
N ILE A 14 4.91 -5.65 -2.18
CA ILE A 14 3.75 -4.99 -2.77
C ILE A 14 2.51 -5.31 -1.95
N ILE A 15 1.79 -4.28 -1.50
CA ILE A 15 0.52 -4.43 -0.80
C ILE A 15 -0.59 -3.97 -1.76
N ALA A 16 -1.27 -4.94 -2.38
CA ALA A 16 -2.33 -4.72 -3.35
C ALA A 16 -3.52 -5.65 -3.06
N PRO A 17 -4.63 -5.15 -2.48
CA PRO A 17 -4.89 -3.76 -2.11
C PRO A 17 -4.24 -3.30 -0.80
N ALA A 18 -3.77 -2.06 -0.75
CA ALA A 18 -3.46 -1.34 0.48
C ALA A 18 -4.71 -0.62 1.01
N SER A 19 -5.37 -1.23 1.99
CA SER A 19 -6.53 -0.63 2.67
C SER A 19 -6.15 0.57 3.56
N ALA A 20 -7.13 1.37 3.96
CA ALA A 20 -6.91 2.44 4.95
C ALA A 20 -6.33 1.90 6.27
N ASN A 21 -6.72 0.68 6.68
CA ASN A 21 -6.25 0.06 7.92
C ASN A 21 -4.76 -0.27 7.87
N ILE A 22 -4.28 -0.93 6.79
CA ILE A 22 -2.87 -1.28 6.67
C ILE A 22 -2.00 -0.02 6.55
N ILE A 23 -2.47 1.01 5.83
CA ILE A 23 -1.78 2.31 5.75
C ILE A 23 -1.65 2.94 7.15
N SER A 24 -2.72 2.92 7.95
CA SER A 24 -2.68 3.42 9.33
C SER A 24 -1.71 2.62 10.21
N GLN A 25 -1.78 1.29 10.17
CA GLN A 25 -0.90 0.41 10.94
C GLN A 25 0.58 0.64 10.61
N LEU A 26 0.92 0.75 9.31
CA LEU A 26 2.28 1.02 8.87
C LEU A 26 2.75 2.41 9.31
N ALA A 27 1.91 3.43 9.16
CA ALA A 27 2.24 4.81 9.56
C ALA A 27 2.48 4.94 11.09
N CYS A 28 1.86 4.07 11.88
CA CYS A 28 2.03 3.99 13.33
C CYS A 28 3.13 3.01 13.79
N GLY A 29 3.73 2.22 12.88
CA GLY A 29 4.73 1.21 13.23
C GLY A 29 4.16 0.01 13.99
N SER A 30 2.91 -0.38 13.71
CA SER A 30 2.30 -1.57 14.29
C SER A 30 3.01 -2.86 13.82
N ALA A 31 2.93 -3.91 14.63
CA ALA A 31 3.47 -5.25 14.37
C ALA A 31 2.52 -6.33 14.92
N ASP A 32 1.22 -6.15 14.71
CA ASP A 32 0.13 -6.99 15.23
C ASP A 32 -0.25 -8.17 14.31
N ASN A 33 0.28 -8.21 13.08
CA ASN A 33 0.01 -9.27 12.11
C ASN A 33 1.25 -9.54 11.23
N LEU A 34 1.19 -10.61 10.43
CA LEU A 34 2.33 -11.03 9.62
C LEU A 34 2.81 -9.94 8.64
N ILE A 35 1.89 -9.23 7.99
CA ILE A 35 2.22 -8.20 6.99
C ILE A 35 2.92 -7.03 7.68
N THR A 36 2.35 -6.52 8.78
CA THR A 36 2.91 -5.40 9.53
C THR A 36 4.27 -5.75 10.15
N CYS A 37 4.43 -6.98 10.67
CA CYS A 37 5.73 -7.50 11.12
C CYS A 37 6.78 -7.54 10.00
N ILE A 38 6.42 -8.04 8.80
CA ILE A 38 7.34 -8.10 7.66
C ILE A 38 7.76 -6.70 7.22
N CYS A 39 6.81 -5.78 7.05
CA CYS A 39 7.08 -4.41 6.62
C CYS A 39 7.93 -3.63 7.63
N LEU A 40 7.73 -3.85 8.93
CA LEU A 40 8.55 -3.24 9.97
C LEU A 40 9.97 -3.82 10.01
N ALA A 41 10.14 -5.09 9.67
CA ALA A 41 11.40 -5.82 9.73
C ALA A 41 12.24 -5.75 8.43
N THR A 42 11.85 -4.93 7.45
CA THR A 42 12.55 -4.83 6.16
C THR A 42 13.09 -3.42 5.88
N LYS A 43 14.14 -3.36 5.05
CA LYS A 43 14.64 -2.11 4.43
C LYS A 43 14.38 -2.08 2.92
N LEU A 44 13.71 -3.10 2.39
CA LEU A 44 13.40 -3.22 0.97
C LEU A 44 12.35 -2.18 0.55
N PRO A 45 12.26 -1.85 -0.75
CA PRO A 45 11.16 -1.05 -1.29
C PRO A 45 9.80 -1.67 -0.96
N ILE A 46 8.88 -0.86 -0.46
CA ILE A 46 7.49 -1.19 -0.17
C ILE A 46 6.59 -0.35 -1.06
N ILE A 47 5.82 -1.01 -1.92
CA ILE A 47 4.90 -0.39 -2.86
C ILE A 47 3.48 -0.60 -2.36
N LEU A 48 2.79 0.50 -2.08
CA LEU A 48 1.40 0.53 -1.69
C LEU A 48 0.52 0.71 -2.93
N VAL A 49 -0.53 -0.10 -3.06
CA VAL A 49 -1.55 0.06 -4.11
C VAL A 49 -2.90 0.35 -3.44
N PRO A 50 -3.21 1.61 -3.13
CA PRO A 50 -4.39 1.94 -2.33
C PRO A 50 -5.68 1.45 -2.97
N ALA A 51 -6.59 0.91 -2.14
CA ALA A 51 -7.95 0.61 -2.56
C ALA A 51 -8.94 0.79 -1.41
N MET A 52 -9.89 1.70 -1.58
CA MET A 52 -10.94 2.01 -0.61
C MET A 52 -12.03 2.88 -1.25
N ASN A 53 -13.17 3.02 -0.57
CA ASN A 53 -14.22 3.94 -1.02
C ASN A 53 -13.70 5.40 -1.11
N GLN A 54 -14.25 6.20 -2.02
CA GLN A 54 -13.83 7.59 -2.25
C GLN A 54 -13.88 8.47 -0.98
N VAL A 55 -14.85 8.26 -0.10
CA VAL A 55 -14.98 8.99 1.17
C VAL A 55 -13.80 8.64 2.09
N MET A 56 -13.41 7.37 2.15
CA MET A 56 -12.24 6.94 2.90
C MET A 56 -10.95 7.47 2.27
N TRP A 57 -10.84 7.44 0.94
CA TRP A 57 -9.67 7.95 0.23
C TRP A 57 -9.46 9.44 0.50
N ASN A 58 -10.52 10.24 0.43
CA ASN A 58 -10.48 11.68 0.67
C ASN A 58 -10.40 12.04 2.17
N ASN A 59 -10.39 11.06 3.08
CA ASN A 59 -10.27 11.33 4.51
C ASN A 59 -8.86 11.83 4.85
N GLN A 60 -8.76 12.97 5.54
CA GLN A 60 -7.49 13.58 5.89
C GLN A 60 -6.57 12.68 6.72
N ILE A 61 -7.12 11.79 7.57
CA ILE A 61 -6.34 10.84 8.36
C ILE A 61 -5.63 9.84 7.44
N VAL A 62 -6.33 9.32 6.44
CA VAL A 62 -5.76 8.39 5.45
C VAL A 62 -4.67 9.09 4.64
N GLN A 63 -4.95 10.30 4.15
CA GLN A 63 -3.99 11.10 3.40
C GLN A 63 -2.75 11.44 4.23
N ASN A 64 -2.91 11.82 5.49
CA ASN A 64 -1.79 12.11 6.39
C ASN A 64 -0.93 10.87 6.66
N ASN A 65 -1.56 9.71 6.91
CA ASN A 65 -0.84 8.45 7.12
C ASN A 65 -0.07 8.03 5.86
N LEU A 66 -0.70 8.12 4.69
CA LEU A 66 -0.04 7.83 3.42
C LEU A 66 1.14 8.78 3.20
N ASN A 67 0.93 10.10 3.34
CA ASN A 67 1.97 11.10 3.16
C ASN A 67 3.14 10.88 4.13
N LYS A 68 2.87 10.52 5.39
CA LYS A 68 3.91 10.18 6.38
C LYS A 68 4.78 9.02 5.91
N LEU A 69 4.18 7.97 5.34
CA LEU A 69 4.92 6.85 4.77
C LEU A 69 5.73 7.29 3.56
N LEU A 70 5.16 8.09 2.66
CA LEU A 70 5.82 8.56 1.43
C LEU A 70 6.98 9.55 1.68
N GLN A 71 7.15 10.08 2.89
CA GLN A 71 8.38 10.80 3.28
C GLN A 71 9.57 9.85 3.52
N LEU A 72 9.33 8.55 3.69
CA LEU A 72 10.37 7.56 3.88
C LEU A 72 10.88 7.07 2.51
N PRO A 73 12.21 6.92 2.33
CA PRO A 73 12.80 6.62 1.03
C PRO A 73 12.45 5.23 0.48
N ASN A 74 12.00 4.30 1.34
CA ASN A 74 11.68 2.94 0.96
C ASN A 74 10.18 2.73 0.68
N TYR A 75 9.33 3.74 0.81
CA TYR A 75 7.90 3.64 0.53
C TYR A 75 7.55 4.35 -0.78
N THR A 76 6.68 3.74 -1.57
CA THR A 76 6.08 4.35 -2.75
C THR A 76 4.62 3.95 -2.84
N SER A 77 3.78 4.80 -3.42
CA SER A 77 2.37 4.50 -3.67
C SER A 77 2.07 4.63 -5.15
N ILE A 78 1.33 3.67 -5.69
CA ILE A 78 0.82 3.72 -7.07
C ILE A 78 -0.72 3.64 -7.06
N GLY A 79 -1.36 4.55 -7.79
CA GLY A 79 -2.79 4.77 -7.72
C GLY A 79 -3.22 5.55 -6.46
N PRO A 80 -4.50 5.47 -6.07
CA PRO A 80 -5.57 4.68 -6.69
C PRO A 80 -6.00 5.22 -8.06
N ASP A 81 -6.75 4.40 -8.79
CA ASP A 81 -7.47 4.80 -10.00
C ASP A 81 -8.82 5.48 -9.67
N ILE A 82 -9.40 6.10 -10.69
CA ILE A 82 -10.75 6.68 -10.66
C ILE A 82 -11.70 5.75 -11.39
N GLY A 83 -12.84 5.40 -10.78
CA GLY A 83 -13.86 4.62 -11.47
C GLY A 83 -15.01 4.18 -10.59
N ILE A 84 -15.85 3.30 -11.15
CA ILE A 84 -17.00 2.71 -10.44
C ILE A 84 -16.51 1.89 -9.26
N GLN A 85 -17.10 2.14 -8.09
CA GLN A 85 -16.82 1.47 -6.84
C GLN A 85 -17.91 0.44 -6.51
N ALA A 86 -17.65 -0.42 -5.53
CA ALA A 86 -18.61 -1.46 -5.13
C ALA A 86 -19.97 -0.90 -4.66
N CYS A 87 -20.01 0.35 -4.17
CA CYS A 87 -21.23 1.06 -3.80
C CYS A 87 -22.00 1.68 -4.98
N GLY A 88 -21.46 1.61 -6.20
CA GLY A 88 -22.03 2.25 -7.40
C GLY A 88 -21.54 3.68 -7.65
N ASP A 89 -20.85 4.30 -6.68
CA ASP A 89 -20.24 5.62 -6.86
C ASP A 89 -19.12 5.61 -7.89
N ILE A 90 -18.87 6.76 -8.51
CA ILE A 90 -17.72 6.99 -9.39
C ILE A 90 -16.81 8.01 -8.73
N GLY A 91 -15.56 7.62 -8.48
CA GLY A 91 -14.60 8.50 -7.83
C GLY A 91 -13.24 7.84 -7.62
N PRO A 92 -12.28 8.57 -7.02
CA PRO A 92 -10.96 8.05 -6.69
C PRO A 92 -11.05 6.99 -5.60
N GLY A 93 -10.06 6.09 -5.54
CA GLY A 93 -9.97 5.05 -4.50
C GLY A 93 -10.08 3.63 -5.03
N ARG A 94 -10.32 3.44 -6.33
CA ARG A 94 -10.29 2.11 -6.95
C ARG A 94 -8.84 1.62 -7.04
N MET A 95 -8.59 0.34 -6.73
CA MET A 95 -7.26 -0.23 -6.94
C MET A 95 -6.87 -0.09 -8.42
N LEU A 96 -5.59 0.17 -8.70
CA LEU A 96 -5.06 0.00 -10.05
C LEU A 96 -5.37 -1.40 -10.58
N SER A 97 -5.54 -1.51 -11.90
CA SER A 97 -5.68 -2.81 -12.54
C SER A 97 -4.43 -3.65 -12.32
N ILE A 98 -4.60 -4.98 -12.27
CA ILE A 98 -3.48 -5.93 -12.14
C ILE A 98 -2.45 -5.67 -13.26
N GLN A 99 -2.90 -5.40 -14.48
CA GLN A 99 -2.02 -5.07 -15.61
C GLN A 99 -1.20 -3.80 -15.36
N SER A 100 -1.82 -2.75 -14.81
CA SER A 100 -1.14 -1.50 -14.47
C SER A 100 -0.07 -1.71 -13.39
N ILE A 101 -0.38 -2.54 -12.37
CA ILE A 101 0.57 -2.91 -11.32
C ILE A 101 1.76 -3.67 -11.92
N PHE A 102 1.50 -4.69 -12.76
CA PHE A 102 2.57 -5.43 -13.45
C PHE A 102 3.44 -4.54 -14.32
N ASN A 103 2.84 -3.62 -15.08
CA ASN A 103 3.58 -2.68 -15.92
C ASN A 103 4.51 -1.79 -15.08
N TYR A 104 4.05 -1.31 -13.92
CA TYR A 104 4.90 -0.55 -13.00
C TYR A 104 6.07 -1.40 -12.48
N ILE A 105 5.83 -2.64 -12.06
CA ILE A 105 6.89 -3.53 -11.58
C ILE A 105 7.97 -3.75 -12.66
N ASN A 106 7.56 -3.91 -13.92
CA ASN A 106 8.50 -4.08 -15.04
C ASN A 106 9.40 -2.85 -15.27
N THR A 107 9.01 -1.66 -14.80
CA THR A 107 9.87 -0.47 -14.88
C THR A 107 10.92 -0.38 -13.76
N LEU A 108 10.82 -1.25 -12.74
CA LEU A 108 11.79 -1.33 -11.64
C LEU A 108 12.93 -2.33 -11.91
N SER A 109 12.84 -3.05 -13.03
CA SER A 109 13.83 -4.05 -13.49
C SER A 109 14.84 -3.40 -14.43
#